data_AF-A0A536G5Y2-F1
#
_entry.id   AF-A0A536G5Y2-F1
#
_cell.length_a   1.000
_cell.length_b   1.000
_cell.length_c   1.000
_cell.angle_alpha   90.00
_cell.angle_beta   90.00
_cell.angle_gamma   90.00
#
_symmetry.space_group_name_H-M   'P 1'
#
loop_
_entity.id
_entity.type
_entity.pdbx_description
1 polymer ?
#
loop_
_entity_poly.entity_id
_entity_poly.type
_entity_poly.pdbx_seq_one_letter_code
_entity_poly.pdbx_strand_id
1 'polypeptide(L)'
;MGAVHGEIISFETARGRITAARSADRAFHADAIVLATGRHIGGGLHAARSTTEPLLGLSVFYEGRPAESLGSRLHHLKYIDASEEMRIGLMTDRRLHPLDEDGSVPYANLYAAGAVLGGYDYAGPCGFGVPIFTGWLAGRYAAKQ
;
A
#
# COMPACT_ATOMS: atom_id res chain seq x y z
N MET A 1 24.69 -2.03 -5.40
CA MET A 1 23.48 -1.97 -4.54
C MET A 1 23.14 -3.41 -4.16
N GLY A 2 23.03 -3.70 -2.87
CA GLY A 2 22.65 -5.05 -2.42
C GLY A 2 21.14 -5.15 -2.33
N ALA A 3 20.57 -6.25 -2.84
CA ALA A 3 19.21 -6.66 -2.52
C ALA A 3 19.28 -7.70 -1.41
N VAL A 4 18.37 -7.63 -0.45
CA VAL A 4 18.18 -8.68 0.55
C VAL A 4 16.82 -9.29 0.32
N HIS A 5 16.76 -10.61 0.38
CA HIS A 5 15.52 -11.37 0.27
C HIS A 5 15.10 -11.86 1.65
N GLY A 6 13.81 -11.71 1.94
CA GLY A 6 13.16 -12.16 3.16
C GLY A 6 11.67 -11.85 3.10
N GLU A 7 10.86 -12.66 3.77
CA GLU A 7 9.44 -12.41 3.95
C GLU A 7 9.26 -11.53 5.18
N ILE A 8 8.70 -10.34 5.00
CA ILE A 8 8.39 -9.45 6.13
C ILE A 8 7.08 -9.93 6.75
N ILE A 9 7.12 -10.20 8.06
CA ILE A 9 5.99 -10.72 8.83
C ILE A 9 5.39 -9.69 9.78
N SER A 10 6.16 -8.66 10.16
CA SER A 10 5.69 -7.60 11.06
C SER A 10 6.60 -6.37 11.00
N PHE A 11 6.13 -5.29 11.62
CA PHE A 11 6.89 -4.06 11.80
C PHE A 11 6.97 -3.67 13.27
N GLU A 12 8.12 -3.14 13.66
CA GLU A 12 8.30 -2.47 14.94
C GLU A 12 8.04 -0.97 14.77
N THR A 13 7.29 -0.37 15.69
CA THR A 13 6.88 1.03 15.58
C THR A 13 7.10 1.77 16.89
N ALA A 14 7.43 3.06 16.77
CA ALA A 14 7.60 3.95 17.91
C ALA A 14 7.27 5.40 17.50
N ARG A 15 6.42 6.06 18.29
CA ARG A 15 6.10 7.51 18.14
C ARG A 15 5.68 7.90 16.70
N GLY A 16 4.80 7.12 16.07
CA GLY A 16 4.32 7.38 14.71
C GLY A 16 5.38 7.19 13.62
N ARG A 17 6.36 6.31 13.86
CA ARG A 17 7.37 5.89 12.89
C ARG A 17 7.57 4.38 12.94
N ILE A 18 7.95 3.80 11.81
CA ILE A 18 8.43 2.42 11.71
C ILE A 18 9.93 2.42 11.99
N THR A 19 10.37 1.58 12.93
CA THR A 19 11.79 1.47 13.34
C THR A 19 12.47 0.22 12.79
N ALA A 20 11.69 -0.83 12.49
CA ALA A 20 12.21 -2.03 11.86
C ALA A 20 11.14 -2.80 11.11
N ALA A 21 11.53 -3.49 10.03
CA ALA A 21 10.76 -4.54 9.39
C ALA A 21 11.32 -5.90 9.83
N ARG A 22 10.47 -6.82 10.30
CA ARG A 22 10.92 -8.13 10.79
C ARG A 22 10.64 -9.24 9.78
N SER A 23 11.66 -10.05 9.55
CA SER A 23 11.59 -11.39 8.95
C SER A 23 11.64 -12.44 10.07
N ALA A 24 11.45 -13.71 9.73
CA ALA A 24 11.57 -14.83 10.67
C ALA A 24 12.95 -14.91 11.37
N ASP A 25 14.01 -14.51 10.67
CA ASP A 25 15.41 -14.68 11.09
C ASP A 25 16.10 -13.37 11.50
N ARG A 26 15.56 -12.20 11.13
CA ARG A 26 16.23 -10.90 11.33
C ARG A 26 15.29 -9.71 11.32
N ALA A 27 15.79 -8.57 11.80
CA ALA A 27 15.14 -7.27 11.70
C ALA A 27 15.95 -6.32 10.78
N PHE A 28 15.24 -5.55 9.98
CA PHE A 28 15.79 -4.55 9.06
C PHE A 28 15.45 -3.16 9.56
N HIS A 29 16.45 -2.42 10.03
CA HIS A 29 16.29 -1.03 10.46
C HIS A 29 16.46 -0.08 9.28
N ALA A 30 15.57 0.90 9.18
CA ALA A 30 15.63 1.93 8.15
C ALA A 30 14.97 3.24 8.64
N ASP A 31 15.50 4.37 8.18
CA ASP A 31 14.92 5.69 8.49
C ASP A 31 13.61 5.94 7.75
N ALA A 32 13.43 5.30 6.59
CA ALA A 32 12.25 5.36 5.74
C ALA A 32 11.90 3.98 5.14
N ILE A 33 10.60 3.73 4.97
CA ILE A 33 10.05 2.49 4.40
C ILE A 33 9.20 2.84 3.18
N VAL A 34 9.36 2.10 2.09
CA VAL A 34 8.48 2.19 0.91
C VAL A 34 7.72 0.88 0.76
N LEU A 35 6.40 0.95 0.93
CA LEU A 35 5.47 -0.14 0.68
C LEU A 35 5.15 -0.20 -0.82
N ALA A 36 5.76 -1.17 -1.50
CA ALA A 36 5.55 -1.46 -2.92
C ALA A 36 5.17 -2.94 -3.14
N THR A 37 4.31 -3.47 -2.26
CA THR A 37 3.92 -4.89 -2.17
C THR A 37 2.96 -5.36 -3.26
N GLY A 38 2.56 -4.46 -4.15
CA GLY A 38 1.63 -4.76 -5.23
C GLY A 38 0.20 -4.97 -4.72
N ARG A 39 -0.57 -5.79 -5.43
CA ARG A 39 -2.01 -6.02 -5.18
C ARG A 39 -2.26 -7.45 -4.74
N HIS A 40 -3.46 -7.97 -4.98
CA HIS A 40 -3.88 -9.33 -4.67
C HIS A 40 -2.89 -10.41 -5.13
N ILE A 41 -2.45 -10.39 -6.40
CA ILE A 41 -1.52 -11.41 -6.93
C ILE A 41 -0.13 -11.30 -6.27
N GLY A 42 0.30 -10.08 -5.95
CA GLY A 42 1.59 -9.83 -5.29
C GLY A 42 1.56 -10.00 -3.77
N GLY A 43 0.38 -10.26 -3.19
CA GLY A 43 0.19 -10.35 -1.73
C GLY A 43 0.08 -9.02 -0.99
N GLY A 44 0.17 -7.88 -1.69
CA GLY A 44 0.10 -6.55 -1.05
C GLY A 44 -1.30 -6.13 -0.61
N LEU A 45 -2.35 -6.75 -1.17
CA LEU A 45 -3.73 -6.60 -0.72
C LEU A 45 -4.33 -7.99 -0.54
N HIS A 46 -5.04 -8.22 0.55
CA HIS A 46 -5.70 -9.49 0.84
C HIS A 46 -7.21 -9.33 0.73
N ALA A 47 -7.83 -10.03 -0.22
CA ALA A 47 -9.29 -10.10 -0.33
C ALA A 47 -9.85 -11.18 0.63
N ALA A 48 -10.59 -10.75 1.66
CA ALA A 48 -11.30 -11.65 2.59
C ALA A 48 -12.79 -11.29 2.66
N ARG A 49 -13.33 -10.88 3.81
CA ARG A 49 -14.68 -10.26 3.87
C ARG A 49 -14.66 -8.80 3.39
N SER A 50 -13.56 -8.12 3.65
CA SER A 50 -13.15 -6.84 3.08
C SER A 50 -11.73 -7.00 2.55
N THR A 51 -11.30 -6.08 1.68
CA THR A 51 -9.91 -6.04 1.22
C THR A 51 -9.06 -5.28 2.23
N THR A 52 -7.92 -5.84 2.63
CA THR A 52 -7.01 -5.26 3.63
C THR A 52 -5.57 -5.22 3.15
N GLU A 53 -4.77 -4.30 3.70
CA GLU A 53 -3.30 -4.34 3.59
C GLU A 53 -2.76 -5.19 4.77
N PRO A 54 -2.06 -6.31 4.50
CA PRO A 54 -1.84 -7.33 5.52
C PRO A 54 -0.66 -7.07 6.47
N LEU A 55 0.29 -6.19 6.15
CA LEU A 55 1.51 -6.05 6.95
C LEU A 55 1.39 -5.00 8.05
N LEU A 56 0.72 -3.88 7.77
CA LEU A 56 0.56 -2.75 8.67
C LEU A 56 -0.91 -2.50 9.03
N GLY A 57 -1.85 -3.19 8.38
CA GLY A 57 -3.28 -3.04 8.63
C GLY A 57 -3.83 -1.72 8.10
N LEU A 58 -3.20 -1.15 7.07
CA LEU A 58 -3.60 0.14 6.51
C LEU A 58 -4.99 0.09 5.87
N SER A 59 -5.70 1.21 5.95
CA SER A 59 -7.01 1.38 5.31
C SER A 59 -6.91 1.27 3.79
N VAL A 60 -7.79 0.44 3.22
CA VAL A 60 -7.92 0.26 1.76
C VAL A 60 -9.18 0.98 1.30
N PHE A 61 -9.11 1.63 0.14
CA PHE A 61 -10.18 2.46 -0.38
C PHE A 61 -10.59 2.05 -1.79
N TYR A 62 -11.84 2.33 -2.13
CA TYR A 62 -12.39 2.29 -3.47
C TYR A 62 -13.14 3.59 -3.74
N GLU A 63 -12.73 4.33 -4.78
CA GLU A 63 -13.36 5.62 -5.16
C GLU A 63 -13.49 6.59 -3.95
N GLY A 64 -12.45 6.69 -3.14
CA GLY A 64 -12.40 7.58 -1.97
C GLY A 64 -13.17 7.10 -0.73
N ARG A 65 -13.78 5.91 -0.78
CA ARG A 65 -14.50 5.32 0.35
C ARG A 65 -13.73 4.14 0.95
N PRO A 66 -13.74 3.97 2.28
CA PRO A 66 -13.16 2.79 2.91
C PRO A 66 -13.79 1.50 2.35
N ALA A 67 -12.95 0.53 2.01
CA ALA A 67 -13.36 -0.76 1.44
C ALA A 67 -14.24 -1.55 2.42
N GLU A 68 -14.02 -1.39 3.73
CA GLU A 68 -14.86 -2.00 4.76
C GLU A 68 -16.32 -1.51 4.70
N SER A 69 -16.53 -0.23 4.39
CA SER A 69 -17.88 0.38 4.26
C SER A 69 -18.71 -0.19 3.10
N LEU A 70 -18.08 -0.87 2.15
CA LEU A 70 -18.71 -1.41 0.95
C LEU A 70 -19.13 -2.88 1.13
N GLY A 71 -18.61 -3.56 2.16
CA GLY A 71 -18.96 -4.94 2.52
C GLY A 71 -18.81 -5.92 1.34
N SER A 72 -19.77 -6.84 1.19
CA SER A 72 -19.77 -7.84 0.11
C SER A 72 -19.96 -7.25 -1.29
N ARG A 73 -20.36 -5.98 -1.45
CA ARG A 73 -20.58 -5.37 -2.77
C ARG A 73 -19.29 -5.29 -3.58
N LEU A 74 -18.15 -5.01 -2.94
CA LEU A 74 -16.84 -5.03 -3.60
C LEU A 74 -16.48 -6.42 -4.13
N HIS A 75 -16.81 -7.48 -3.39
CA HIS A 75 -16.60 -8.86 -3.85
C HIS A 75 -17.44 -9.20 -5.07
N HIS A 76 -18.64 -8.60 -5.19
CA HIS A 76 -19.49 -8.74 -6.37
C HIS A 76 -18.97 -7.93 -7.56
N LEU A 77 -18.30 -6.79 -7.34
CA LEU A 77 -17.70 -5.99 -8.42
C LEU A 77 -16.67 -6.79 -9.22
N LYS A 78 -15.86 -7.65 -8.60
CA LYS A 78 -14.92 -8.50 -9.36
C LYS A 78 -15.59 -9.39 -10.41
N TYR A 79 -16.84 -9.80 -10.15
CA TYR A 79 -17.62 -10.64 -11.05
C TYR A 79 -18.37 -9.84 -12.11
N ILE A 80 -18.48 -8.52 -11.94
CA ILE A 80 -19.17 -7.60 -12.85
C ILE A 80 -18.16 -6.89 -13.76
N ASP A 81 -17.08 -6.34 -13.18
CA ASP A 81 -16.00 -5.67 -13.90
C ASP A 81 -14.68 -5.73 -13.12
N ALA A 82 -13.73 -6.53 -13.61
CA ALA A 82 -12.40 -6.67 -13.02
C ALA A 82 -11.58 -5.37 -13.08
N SER A 83 -11.89 -4.46 -14.03
CA SER A 83 -11.22 -3.16 -14.15
C SER A 83 -11.63 -2.18 -13.05
N GLU A 84 -12.85 -2.33 -12.50
CA GLU A 84 -13.29 -1.54 -11.35
C GLU A 84 -12.63 -2.03 -10.05
N GLU A 85 -12.54 -3.34 -9.84
CA GLU A 85 -11.75 -3.89 -8.72
C GLU A 85 -10.30 -3.38 -8.78
N MET A 86 -9.78 -3.16 -9.98
CA MET A 86 -8.47 -2.55 -10.20
C MET A 86 -8.34 -1.07 -9.80
N ARG A 87 -9.35 -0.43 -9.22
CA ARG A 87 -9.20 0.88 -8.56
C ARG A 87 -9.05 0.79 -7.05
N ILE A 88 -9.17 -0.40 -6.46
CA ILE A 88 -9.02 -0.62 -5.01
C ILE A 88 -7.57 -0.52 -4.57
N GLY A 89 -7.30 0.19 -3.48
CA GLY A 89 -5.94 0.26 -2.93
C GLY A 89 -5.78 1.35 -1.88
N LEU A 90 -4.54 1.64 -1.53
CA LEU A 90 -4.22 2.67 -0.54
C LEU A 90 -4.45 4.07 -1.11
N MET A 91 -4.99 4.96 -0.28
CA MET A 91 -4.94 6.41 -0.53
C MET A 91 -3.68 7.00 0.10
N THR A 92 -3.19 8.09 -0.48
CA THR A 92 -2.01 8.78 0.02
C THR A 92 -2.20 10.29 0.03
N ASP A 93 -1.40 10.98 0.84
CA ASP A 93 -1.21 12.42 0.69
C ASP A 93 -0.34 12.77 -0.54
N ARG A 94 -0.04 14.05 -0.74
CA ARG A 94 0.79 14.53 -1.87
C ARG A 94 2.25 14.05 -1.82
N ARG A 95 2.69 13.53 -0.67
CA ARG A 95 4.05 13.01 -0.43
C ARG A 95 4.09 11.49 -0.43
N LEU A 96 2.99 10.82 -0.80
CA LEU A 96 2.85 9.37 -0.84
C LEU A 96 2.78 8.70 0.55
N HIS A 97 2.48 9.43 1.63
CA HIS A 97 2.20 8.79 2.90
C HIS A 97 0.81 8.14 2.86
N PRO A 98 0.67 6.85 3.20
CA PRO A 98 -0.64 6.20 3.30
C PRO A 98 -1.56 6.92 4.28
N LEU A 99 -2.85 6.95 3.98
CA LEU A 99 -3.88 7.55 4.83
C LEU A 99 -4.73 6.47 5.50
N ASP A 100 -5.07 6.70 6.76
CA ASP A 100 -6.13 5.95 7.45
C ASP A 100 -7.52 6.51 7.09
N GLU A 101 -8.57 5.84 7.56
CA GLU A 101 -9.97 6.21 7.25
C GLU A 101 -10.33 7.65 7.65
N ASP A 102 -9.70 8.18 8.69
CA ASP A 102 -9.88 9.54 9.17
C ASP A 102 -9.02 10.58 8.40
N GLY A 103 -8.23 10.13 7.43
CA GLY A 103 -7.32 10.94 6.63
C GLY A 103 -6.00 11.25 7.35
N SER A 104 -5.73 10.65 8.51
CA SER A 104 -4.46 10.81 9.21
C SER A 104 -3.33 9.99 8.56
N VAL A 105 -2.09 10.38 8.85
CA VAL A 105 -0.89 9.65 8.43
C VAL A 105 -0.36 8.88 9.63
N PRO A 106 -0.51 7.53 9.68
CA PRO A 106 -0.13 6.75 10.86
C PRO A 106 1.39 6.70 11.08
N TYR A 107 2.16 6.77 9.99
CA TYR A 107 3.62 6.68 10.02
C TYR A 107 4.27 7.75 9.16
N ALA A 108 5.01 8.66 9.79
CA ALA A 108 5.65 9.79 9.11
C ALA A 108 6.80 9.39 8.17
N ASN A 109 7.32 8.16 8.29
CA ASN A 109 8.41 7.64 7.48
C ASN A 109 8.00 6.48 6.55
N LEU A 110 6.69 6.29 6.37
CA LEU A 110 6.14 5.29 5.46
C LEU A 110 5.65 5.96 4.18
N TYR A 111 6.06 5.40 3.04
CA TYR A 111 5.58 5.79 1.72
C TYR A 111 4.91 4.59 1.06
N ALA A 112 3.85 4.79 0.29
CA ALA A 112 3.29 3.76 -0.58
C ALA A 112 3.53 4.12 -2.05
N ALA A 113 3.89 3.14 -2.85
CA ALA A 113 4.15 3.32 -4.26
C ALA A 113 3.77 2.07 -5.05
N GLY A 114 3.56 2.22 -6.35
CA GLY A 114 3.30 1.07 -7.20
C GLY A 114 1.83 0.68 -7.28
N ALA A 115 1.62 -0.60 -7.58
CA ALA A 115 0.30 -1.16 -7.80
C ALA A 115 -0.58 -1.22 -6.53
N VAL A 116 0.01 -1.05 -5.34
CA VAL A 116 -0.72 -1.05 -4.06
C VAL A 116 -1.64 0.18 -3.91
N LEU A 117 -1.36 1.26 -4.66
CA LEU A 117 -2.15 2.48 -4.65
C LEU A 117 -3.51 2.26 -5.32
N GLY A 118 -4.55 2.90 -4.78
CA GLY A 118 -5.89 2.93 -5.36
C GLY A 118 -6.14 4.17 -6.22
N GLY A 119 -7.35 4.28 -6.77
CA GLY A 119 -7.85 5.51 -7.40
C GLY A 119 -7.33 5.80 -8.81
N TYR A 120 -6.67 4.83 -9.47
CA TYR A 120 -6.32 4.92 -10.89
C TYR A 120 -6.72 3.66 -11.63
N ASP A 121 -6.94 3.81 -12.93
CA ASP A 121 -7.26 2.70 -13.82
C ASP A 121 -6.00 1.90 -14.16
N TYR A 122 -5.70 0.88 -13.36
CA TYR A 122 -4.57 0.01 -13.59
C TYR A 122 -4.68 -0.80 -14.89
N ALA A 123 -5.91 -1.14 -15.32
CA ALA A 123 -6.15 -1.89 -16.56
C ALA A 123 -6.02 -1.00 -17.80
N GLY A 124 -6.17 0.31 -17.62
CA GLY A 124 -6.13 1.32 -18.67
C GLY A 124 -4.74 1.85 -19.01
N PRO A 125 -4.67 2.97 -19.73
CA PRO A 125 -3.42 3.52 -20.28
C PRO A 125 -2.36 3.90 -19.23
N CYS A 126 -2.77 4.10 -17.97
CA CYS A 126 -1.88 4.51 -16.90
C CYS A 126 -1.33 3.35 -16.04
N GLY A 127 -1.66 2.09 -16.37
CA GLY A 127 -1.35 0.90 -15.57
C GLY A 127 0.10 0.79 -15.09
N PHE A 128 1.07 0.99 -15.98
CA PHE A 128 2.50 0.98 -15.62
C PHE A 128 3.07 2.38 -15.35
N GLY A 129 2.41 3.44 -15.84
CA GLY A 129 2.86 4.81 -15.63
C GLY A 129 2.83 5.22 -14.16
N VAL A 130 1.74 4.89 -13.45
CA VAL A 130 1.58 5.23 -12.03
C VAL A 130 2.62 4.51 -11.17
N PRO A 131 2.85 3.19 -11.28
CA PRO A 131 3.89 2.51 -10.51
C PRO A 131 5.31 3.06 -10.72
N ILE A 132 5.70 3.34 -11.97
CA ILE A 132 7.03 3.87 -12.28
C ILE A 132 7.21 5.26 -11.66
N PHE A 133 6.22 6.14 -11.87
CA PHE A 133 6.28 7.50 -11.38
C PHE A 133 6.27 7.58 -9.85
N THR A 134 5.39 6.82 -9.19
CA THR A 134 5.28 6.80 -7.73
C THR A 134 6.48 6.14 -7.07
N GLY A 135 7.08 5.10 -7.68
CA GLY A 135 8.33 4.52 -7.22
C GLY A 135 9.48 5.53 -7.22
N TRP A 136 9.63 6.30 -8.31
CA TRP A 136 10.62 7.38 -8.38
C TRP A 136 10.37 8.47 -7.33
N LEU A 137 9.12 8.92 -7.16
CA LEU A 137 8.75 9.92 -6.16
C LEU A 137 9.02 9.42 -4.74
N ALA A 138 8.59 8.21 -4.40
CA ALA A 138 8.78 7.63 -3.08
C ALA A 138 10.27 7.51 -2.73
N GLY A 139 11.10 7.05 -3.68
CA GLY A 139 12.56 7.05 -3.49
C GLY A 139 13.13 8.45 -3.23
N ARG A 140 12.66 9.47 -3.97
CA ARG A 140 13.10 10.87 -3.79
C ARG A 140 12.64 11.48 -2.46
N TYR A 141 11.46 11.10 -1.95
CA TYR A 141 10.97 11.55 -0.65
C TYR A 141 11.65 10.82 0.51
N ALA A 142 11.78 9.50 0.42
CA ALA A 142 12.44 8.66 1.41
C ALA A 142 13.92 9.02 1.60
N ALA A 143 14.63 9.39 0.51
CA ALA A 143 16.04 9.78 0.58
C ALA A 143 16.31 11.12 1.27
N LYS A 144 15.28 11.91 1.58
CA LYS A 144 15.39 13.22 2.27
C LYS A 144 15.12 13.13 3.76
N GLN A 145 14.93 11.92 4.28
CA GLN A 145 14.34 11.68 5.58
C GLN A 145 15.36 11.59 6.71
#